data_AF-A0A9C9T905-F1
#
_entry.id   AF-A0A9C9T905-F1
#
_cell.length_a   1.000
_cell.length_b   1.000
_cell.length_c   1.000
_cell.angle_alpha   90.00
_cell.angle_beta   90.00
_cell.angle_gamma   90.00
#
_symmetry.space_group_name_H-M   'P 1'
#
loop_
_entity.id
_entity.type
_entity.pdbx_description
1 polymer ?
#
loop_
_entity_poly.entity_id
_entity_poly.type
_entity_poly.pdbx_seq_one_letter_code
_entity_poly.pdbx_strand_id
1 'polypeptide(L)'
;TLVAVLADDKLNDKWSKLARGANNTIVLASYQTEFTQSADIVLPVCNWAQEQGHFVNFEGKIQWREKLVDADLNVKTTAEVLSLLAKHLDFTIPTYWREALTATPASVKIQ
;
A
#
# COMPACT_ATOMS: atom_id res chain seq x y z
N THR A 1 5.70 -12.24 -15.65
CA THR A 1 5.87 -11.05 -14.79
C THR A 1 4.82 -11.08 -13.70
N LEU A 2 5.22 -10.87 -12.44
CA LEU A 2 4.31 -10.73 -11.29
C LEU A 2 4.06 -9.24 -11.05
N VAL A 3 2.80 -8.84 -10.90
CA VAL A 3 2.44 -7.46 -10.56
C VAL A 3 1.66 -7.46 -9.25
N ALA A 4 2.11 -6.63 -8.30
CA ALA A 4 1.40 -6.38 -7.05
C ALA A 4 0.77 -4.97 -7.10
N VAL A 5 -0.52 -4.90 -6.80
CA VAL A 5 -1.30 -3.65 -6.78
C VAL A 5 -1.72 -3.34 -5.35
N LEU A 6 -1.36 -2.15 -4.87
CA LEU A 6 -1.71 -1.60 -3.56
C LEU A 6 -2.70 -0.45 -3.78
N ALA A 7 -3.93 -0.75 -4.16
CA ALA A 7 -4.90 0.27 -4.52
C ALA A 7 -6.34 -0.19 -4.31
N ASP A 8 -7.12 0.70 -3.71
CA ASP A 8 -8.56 0.55 -3.48
C ASP A 8 -9.42 1.27 -4.53
N ASP A 9 -8.79 1.95 -5.50
CA ASP A 9 -9.47 2.78 -6.48
C ASP A 9 -9.02 2.46 -7.92
N LYS A 10 -9.67 3.10 -8.92
CA LYS A 10 -9.38 2.92 -10.34
C LYS A 10 -7.93 3.27 -10.66
N LEU A 11 -7.22 2.28 -11.21
CA LEU A 11 -5.95 2.51 -11.87
C LEU A 11 -6.16 3.29 -13.17
N ASN A 12 -5.22 4.17 -13.49
CA ASN A 12 -5.19 4.79 -14.80
C ASN A 12 -4.98 3.75 -15.92
N ASP A 13 -5.25 4.13 -17.17
CA ASP A 13 -5.20 3.21 -18.32
C ASP A 13 -3.83 2.55 -18.50
N LYS A 14 -2.75 3.25 -18.17
CA LYS A 14 -1.37 2.75 -18.30
C LYS A 14 -1.13 1.58 -17.34
N TRP A 15 -1.43 1.78 -16.05
CA TRP A 15 -1.21 0.77 -15.02
C TRP A 15 -2.21 -0.38 -15.14
N SER A 16 -3.45 -0.09 -15.56
CA SER A 16 -4.46 -1.09 -15.87
C SER A 16 -4.01 -2.05 -16.97
N LYS A 17 -3.45 -1.54 -18.08
CA LYS A 17 -2.92 -2.38 -19.17
C LYS A 17 -1.74 -3.23 -18.71
N LEU A 18 -0.83 -2.66 -17.90
CA LEU A 18 0.32 -3.39 -17.38
C LEU A 18 -0.11 -4.57 -16.51
N ALA A 19 -1.03 -4.33 -15.58
CA ALA A 19 -1.48 -5.34 -14.64
C ALA A 19 -2.34 -6.42 -15.33
N ARG A 20 -3.22 -6.07 -16.29
CA ARG A 20 -3.95 -7.05 -17.11
C ARG A 20 -3.05 -7.87 -18.06
N GLY A 21 -1.89 -7.33 -18.43
CA GLY A 21 -0.90 -8.02 -19.26
C GLY A 21 0.09 -8.89 -18.47
N ALA A 22 -0.02 -8.92 -17.13
CA ALA A 22 0.83 -9.73 -16.29
C ALA A 22 0.38 -11.20 -16.29
N ASN A 23 1.32 -12.12 -16.03
CA ASN A 23 0.98 -13.55 -15.93
C ASN A 23 0.32 -13.88 -14.60
N ASN A 24 0.66 -13.12 -13.55
CA ASN A 24 0.12 -13.27 -12.21
C ASN A 24 -0.06 -11.87 -11.60
N THR A 25 -1.22 -11.63 -11.00
CA THR A 25 -1.61 -10.38 -10.37
C THR A 25 -2.06 -10.61 -8.93
N ILE A 26 -1.42 -9.91 -7.99
CA ILE A 26 -1.80 -9.88 -6.58
C ILE A 26 -2.35 -8.49 -6.27
N VAL A 27 -3.56 -8.43 -5.70
CA VAL A 27 -4.18 -7.17 -5.28
C VAL A 27 -4.35 -7.16 -3.77
N LEU A 28 -3.80 -6.15 -3.11
CA LEU A 28 -4.08 -5.85 -1.72
C LEU A 28 -5.12 -4.73 -1.70
N ALA A 29 -6.32 -5.04 -1.22
CA ALA A 29 -7.43 -4.11 -1.22
C ALA A 29 -8.34 -4.28 0.00
N SER A 30 -8.86 -3.16 0.48
CA SER A 30 -9.88 -3.05 1.54
C SER A 30 -11.30 -3.08 0.97
N TYR A 31 -11.46 -2.80 -0.33
CA TYR A 31 -12.76 -2.76 -1.01
C TYR A 31 -12.76 -3.62 -2.28
N GLN A 32 -13.94 -4.13 -2.64
CA GLN A 32 -14.12 -4.83 -3.91
C GLN A 32 -14.15 -3.81 -5.06
N THR A 33 -13.28 -4.02 -6.05
CA THR A 33 -13.19 -3.22 -7.27
C THR A 33 -13.20 -4.13 -8.51
N GLU A 34 -13.36 -3.56 -9.71
CA GLU A 34 -13.19 -4.30 -10.97
C GLU A 34 -11.82 -5.00 -11.05
N PHE A 35 -10.81 -4.43 -10.41
CA PHE A 35 -9.47 -4.98 -10.37
C PHE A 35 -9.37 -6.22 -9.48
N THR A 36 -9.99 -6.19 -8.29
CA THR A 36 -10.06 -7.37 -7.42
C THR A 36 -10.80 -8.54 -8.07
N GLN A 37 -11.76 -8.28 -8.97
CA GLN A 37 -12.49 -9.34 -9.67
C GLN A 37 -11.66 -10.04 -10.76
N SER A 38 -10.65 -9.37 -11.29
CA SER A 38 -9.80 -9.89 -12.37
C SER A 38 -8.40 -10.32 -11.91
N ALA A 39 -8.13 -10.25 -10.60
CA ALA A 39 -6.85 -10.65 -10.01
C ALA A 39 -6.79 -12.15 -9.74
N ASP A 40 -5.60 -12.73 -9.84
CA ASP A 40 -5.36 -14.14 -9.50
C ASP A 40 -5.41 -14.37 -7.99
N ILE A 41 -4.93 -13.39 -7.21
CA ILE A 41 -4.92 -13.42 -5.75
C ILE A 41 -5.39 -12.07 -5.21
N VAL A 42 -6.38 -12.09 -4.33
CA VAL A 42 -6.83 -10.92 -3.57
C VAL A 42 -6.49 -11.12 -2.10
N LEU A 43 -5.77 -10.18 -1.52
CA LEU A 43 -5.42 -10.14 -0.11
C LEU A 43 -6.21 -9.00 0.56
N PRO A 44 -7.23 -9.31 1.39
CA PRO A 44 -7.98 -8.28 2.09
C PRO A 44 -7.09 -7.59 3.12
N VAL A 45 -7.06 -6.26 3.09
CA VAL A 45 -6.29 -5.43 4.02
C VAL A 45 -7.17 -4.41 4.74
N CYS A 46 -6.66 -3.88 5.86
CA CYS A 46 -7.31 -2.82 6.61
C CYS A 46 -7.47 -1.57 5.75
N ASN A 47 -8.64 -0.92 5.85
CA ASN A 47 -8.80 0.42 5.30
C ASN A 47 -8.12 1.47 6.20
N TRP A 48 -8.10 2.72 5.72
CA TRP A 48 -7.49 3.85 6.40
C TRP A 48 -8.03 4.11 7.82
N ALA A 49 -9.28 3.75 8.12
CA ALA A 49 -9.89 3.94 9.44
C ALA A 49 -9.51 2.81 10.42
N GLN A 50 -9.12 1.65 9.90
CA GLN A 50 -8.78 0.45 10.64
C GLN A 50 -7.29 0.30 10.93
N GLU A 51 -6.44 1.10 10.28
CA GLU A 51 -5.00 1.05 10.49
C GLU A 51 -4.47 2.37 11.09
N GLN A 52 -3.50 2.24 11.99
CA GLN A 52 -2.74 3.36 12.53
C GLN A 52 -1.36 3.43 11.87
N GLY A 53 -0.80 4.63 11.77
CA GLY A 53 0.51 4.78 11.18
C GLY A 53 0.89 6.20 10.81
N HIS A 54 2.07 6.32 10.23
CA HIS A 54 2.58 7.60 9.72
C HIS A 54 2.10 7.83 8.28
N PHE A 55 1.72 9.07 7.97
CA PHE A 55 1.47 9.51 6.61
C PHE A 55 2.07 10.90 6.39
N VAL A 56 2.28 11.26 5.13
CA VAL A 56 2.77 12.60 4.76
C VAL A 56 1.61 13.37 4.14
N ASN A 57 1.34 14.57 4.66
CA ASN A 57 0.30 15.43 4.11
C ASN A 57 0.80 16.22 2.88
N PHE A 58 -0.08 17.01 2.26
CA PHE A 58 0.27 17.83 1.09
C PHE A 58 1.32 18.93 1.38
N GLU A 59 1.53 19.29 2.65
CA GLU A 59 2.59 20.23 3.06
C GLU A 59 3.95 19.54 3.29
N GLY A 60 4.04 18.21 3.10
CA GLY A 60 5.24 17.43 3.37
C GLY A 60 5.47 17.14 4.85
N LYS A 61 4.49 17.39 5.72
CA LYS A 61 4.60 17.09 7.16
C LYS A 61 4.23 15.64 7.43
N ILE A 62 5.07 14.97 8.23
CA ILE A 62 4.80 13.65 8.77
C ILE A 62 3.77 13.79 9.89
N GLN A 63 2.66 13.09 9.77
CA GLN A 63 1.59 13.03 10.75
C GLN A 63 1.36 11.60 11.20
N TRP A 64 0.82 11.45 12.42
CA TRP A 64 0.37 10.17 12.95
C TRP A 64 -1.15 10.09 12.85
N ARG A 65 -1.66 8.96 12.37
CA ARG A 65 -3.07 8.63 12.38
C ARG A 65 -3.32 7.52 13.39
N GLU A 66 -4.27 7.75 14.29
CA GLU A 66 -4.78 6.69 15.16
C GLU A 66 -5.88 5.90 14.47
N LYS A 67 -6.04 4.64 14.88
CA LYS A 67 -7.11 3.77 14.42
C LYS A 67 -8.45 4.25 14.98
N LEU A 68 -9.47 4.33 14.13
CA LEU A 68 -10.84 4.72 14.51
C LEU A 68 -11.74 3.51 14.79
N VAL A 69 -11.54 2.41 14.07
CA VAL A 69 -12.38 1.20 14.17
C VAL A 69 -11.50 -0.04 14.17
N ASP A 70 -11.88 -1.07 14.92
CA ASP A 70 -11.19 -2.35 14.86
C ASP A 70 -11.38 -3.02 13.48
N ALA A 71 -10.33 -3.70 13.03
CA ALA A 71 -10.41 -4.59 11.89
C ALA A 71 -10.99 -5.94 12.32
N ASP A 72 -11.57 -6.68 11.38
CA ASP A 72 -11.95 -8.08 11.61
C ASP A 72 -10.71 -8.93 11.93
N LEU A 73 -10.90 -10.01 12.69
CA LEU A 73 -9.81 -10.81 13.29
C LEU A 73 -8.74 -11.30 12.28
N ASN A 74 -9.12 -11.49 11.01
CA ASN A 74 -8.27 -12.03 9.97
C ASN A 74 -7.76 -10.97 8.97
N VAL A 75 -8.13 -9.70 9.15
CA VAL A 75 -7.70 -8.61 8.27
C VAL A 75 -6.45 -7.97 8.86
N LYS A 76 -5.41 -7.87 8.04
CA LYS A 76 -4.12 -7.28 8.41
C LYS A 76 -3.94 -5.95 7.73
N THR A 77 -3.13 -5.08 8.33
CA THR A 77 -2.71 -3.86 7.66
C THR A 77 -1.83 -4.17 6.46
N THR A 78 -1.77 -3.25 5.50
CA THR A 78 -0.93 -3.41 4.31
C THR A 78 0.54 -3.64 4.69
N ALA A 79 1.05 -2.91 5.68
CA ALA A 79 2.43 -3.05 6.16
C ALA A 79 2.71 -4.43 6.78
N GLU A 80 1.76 -5.00 7.52
CA GLU A 80 1.89 -6.35 8.09
C GLU A 80 1.91 -7.42 7.00
N VAL A 81 1.03 -7.31 5.98
CA VAL A 81 1.02 -8.25 4.85
C VAL A 81 2.36 -8.19 4.11
N LEU A 82 2.88 -7.00 3.81
CA LEU A 82 4.18 -6.85 3.17
C LEU A 82 5.32 -7.41 4.03
N SER A 83 5.25 -7.23 5.36
CA SER A 83 6.23 -7.80 6.29
C SER A 83 6.20 -9.33 6.33
N LEU A 84 5.00 -9.93 6.29
CA LEU A 84 4.84 -11.37 6.22
C LEU A 84 5.34 -11.94 4.89
N LEU A 85 5.04 -11.27 3.78
CA LEU A 85 5.55 -11.65 2.46
C LEU A 85 7.08 -11.57 2.43
N ALA A 86 7.66 -10.48 2.92
CA ALA A 86 9.11 -10.34 3.00
C ALA A 86 9.74 -11.46 3.84
N LYS A 87 9.16 -11.79 5.00
CA LYS A 87 9.61 -12.90 5.83
C LYS A 87 9.54 -14.25 5.10
N HIS A 88 8.49 -14.51 4.33
CA HIS A 88 8.35 -15.76 3.58
C HIS A 88 9.27 -15.84 2.35
N LEU A 89 9.70 -14.69 1.84
CA LEU A 89 10.61 -14.56 0.70
C LEU A 89 12.07 -14.39 1.14
N ASP A 90 12.37 -14.54 2.43
CA ASP A 90 13.68 -14.27 3.04
C ASP A 90 14.25 -12.88 2.68
N PHE A 91 13.37 -11.89 2.53
CA PHE A 91 13.69 -10.51 2.20
C PHE A 91 13.68 -9.63 3.45
N THR A 92 14.69 -8.76 3.59
CA THR A 92 14.78 -7.81 4.70
C THR A 92 14.23 -6.46 4.28
N ILE A 93 13.22 -5.95 4.99
CA ILE A 93 12.67 -4.61 4.76
C ILE A 93 13.56 -3.57 5.45
N PRO A 94 14.06 -2.54 4.74
CA PRO A 94 14.82 -1.47 5.34
C PRO A 94 13.98 -0.65 6.33
N THR A 95 14.54 -0.32 7.49
CA THR A 95 13.85 0.42 8.56
C THR A 95 14.05 1.94 8.48
N TYR A 96 14.91 2.43 7.58
CA TYR A 96 15.31 3.84 7.47
C TYR A 96 14.33 4.73 6.66
N TRP A 97 13.04 4.41 6.69
CA TRP A 97 12.04 5.11 5.87
C TRP A 97 11.97 6.62 6.17
N ARG A 98 12.22 6.99 7.43
CA ARG A 98 12.17 8.40 7.87
C ARG A 98 13.35 9.18 7.30
N GLU A 99 14.54 8.61 7.38
CA GLU A 99 15.77 9.16 6.83
C GLU A 99 15.65 9.31 5.31
N ALA A 100 15.12 8.28 4.63
CA ALA A 100 14.88 8.30 3.19
C ALA A 100 13.91 9.41 2.75
N LEU A 101 12.85 9.68 3.53
CA LEU A 101 11.91 10.77 3.25
C LEU A 101 12.57 12.14 3.44
N THR A 102 13.39 12.32 4.47
CA THR A 102 14.05 13.60 4.76
C THR A 102 15.28 13.90 3.90
N ALA A 103 15.87 12.88 3.26
CA ALA A 103 17.04 13.02 2.41
C ALA A 103 16.73 13.79 1.10
N THR A 104 15.46 13.85 0.69
CA THR A 104 15.05 14.55 -0.53
C THR A 104 14.54 15.94 -0.17
N PRO A 105 15.19 17.03 -0.61
CA PRO A 105 14.73 18.39 -0.30
C PRO A 105 13.38 18.65 -0.95
N ALA A 106 12.50 19.39 -0.24
CA ALA A 106 11.21 19.81 -0.77
C ALA A 106 11.40 20.58 -2.10
N SER A 107 10.75 20.12 -3.17
CA SER A 107 10.88 20.72 -4.51
C SER A 107 10.35 22.15 -4.60
N VAL A 108 9.57 22.61 -3.61
CA VAL A 108 8.99 23.95 -3.60
C VAL A 108 9.31 24.63 -2.26
N LYS A 109 10.09 25.70 -2.33
CA LYS A 109 10.22 26.68 -1.24
C LYS A 109 9.15 27.74 -1.45
N ILE A 110 8.21 27.85 -0.53
CA ILE A 110 7.26 28.97 -0.51
C ILE A 110 8.06 30.19 0.01
N GLN A 111 8.19 31.21 -0.84
CA GLN A 111 8.75 32.52 -0.50
C GLN A 111 7.77 33.37 0.30
#